data_AF-A0A946KPF5-F1
#
_entry.id   AF-A0A946KPF5-F1
#
_cell.length_a   1.000
_cell.length_b   1.000
_cell.length_c   1.000
_cell.angle_alpha   90.00
_cell.angle_beta   90.00
_cell.angle_gamma   90.00
#
_symmetry.space_group_name_H-M   'P 1'
#
loop_
_entity.id
_entity.type
_entity.pdbx_description
1 polymer ?
#
loop_
_entity_poly.entity_id
_entity_poly.type
_entity_poly.pdbx_seq_one_letter_code
_entity_poly.pdbx_strand_id
1 'polypeptide(L)' 'MDNVALIISTYDKSEDLWLPLEQSYNKFWYDISIPIYLSTNFKKFKSESFNSLQIKDEVSWSDNLIKSL' A
#
# COMPACT_ATOMS: atom_id res chain seq x y z
N MET A 1 -11.38 -10.84 16.18
CA MET A 1 -11.34 -10.70 14.70
C MET A 1 -9.91 -10.28 14.36
N ASP A 2 -8.91 -11.12 14.65
CA ASP A 2 -7.66 -10.56 15.18
C ASP A 2 -6.44 -10.63 14.26
N ASN A 3 -6.61 -10.90 12.95
CA ASN A 3 -5.49 -10.92 12.00
C ASN A 3 -5.92 -10.45 10.60
N VAL A 4 -6.48 -9.25 10.50
CA VAL A 4 -6.85 -8.64 9.20
C VAL A 4 -5.94 -7.46 8.93
N ALA A 5 -5.42 -7.38 7.71
CA ALA A 5 -4.68 -6.25 7.18
C ALA A 5 -5.24 -5.87 5.81
N LEU A 6 -5.10 -4.60 5.43
CA LEU A 6 -5.44 -4.12 4.10
C LEU A 6 -4.17 -4.01 3.26
N ILE A 7 -4.17 -4.59 2.06
CA ILE A 7 -3.08 -4.44 1.10
C ILE A 7 -3.59 -3.63 -0.09
N ILE A 8 -2.87 -2.56 -0.40
CA ILE A 8 -3.06 -1.75 -1.59
C ILE A 8 -1.97 -2.16 -2.59
N SER A 9 -2.37 -2.85 -3.66
CA SER A 9 -1.44 -3.28 -4.72
C SER A 9 -1.12 -2.10 -5.63
N THR A 10 0.11 -1.60 -5.55
CA THR A 10 0.66 -0.52 -6.38
C THR A 10 2.09 -0.84 -6.79
N TYR A 11 2.73 0.09 -7.50
CA TYR A 11 4.08 -0.05 -8.04
C TYR A 11 4.74 1.33 -8.18
N ASP A 12 6.07 1.37 -8.33
CA ASP A 12 6.86 2.61 -8.18
C ASP A 12 6.55 3.74 -9.18
N LYS A 13 5.95 3.44 -10.34
CA LYS A 13 5.59 4.48 -11.33
C LYS A 13 4.22 5.13 -11.06
N SER A 14 3.50 4.66 -10.05
CA SER A 14 2.25 5.25 -9.58
C SER A 14 2.44 6.15 -8.34
N GLU A 15 3.67 6.55 -8.06
CA GLU A 15 4.02 7.26 -6.82
C GLU A 15 3.32 8.61 -6.63
N ASP A 16 2.98 9.26 -7.74
CA ASP A 16 2.26 10.52 -7.79
C ASP A 16 0.84 10.39 -7.24
N LEU A 17 0.29 9.18 -7.20
CA LEU A 17 -1.05 8.88 -6.68
C LEU A 17 -1.07 8.49 -5.20
N TRP A 18 0.08 8.18 -4.59
CA TRP A 18 0.12 7.65 -3.22
C TRP A 18 -0.33 8.66 -2.17
N LEU A 19 0.11 9.92 -2.29
CA LEU A 19 -0.29 10.98 -1.36
C LEU A 19 -1.79 11.34 -1.50
N PRO A 20 -2.34 11.57 -2.71
CA PRO A 20 -3.79 11.74 -2.86
C PRO A 20 -4.62 10.57 -2.33
N LEU A 21 -4.11 9.34 -2.47
CA LEU A 21 -4.75 8.14 -1.93
C LEU A 21 -4.79 8.17 -0.40
N GLU A 22 -3.66 8.42 0.26
CA GLU A 22 -3.58 8.55 1.72
C GLU A 22 -4.50 9.65 2.23
N GLN A 23 -4.50 10.83 1.58
CA GLN A 23 -5.39 11.93 1.91
C GLN A 23 -6.87 11.55 1.80
N SER A 24 -7.22 10.73 0.82
CA SER A 24 -8.59 10.23 0.64
C SER A 24 -8.96 9.25 1.75
N TYR A 25 -8.07 8.33 2.13
CA TYR A 25 -8.29 7.43 3.27
C TYR A 25 -8.45 8.23 4.58
N ASN A 26 -7.57 9.18 4.85
CA ASN A 26 -7.63 10.00 6.06
C ASN A 26 -8.90 10.88 6.12
N LYS A 27 -9.46 11.26 4.96
CA LYS A 27 -10.68 12.08 4.91
C LYS A 27 -11.95 11.25 5.04
N PHE A 28 -12.01 10.09 4.39
CA PHE A 28 -13.25 9.32 4.24
C PHE A 28 -13.29 8.03 5.06
N TRP A 29 -12.16 7.58 5.59
CA TRP A 29 -12.02 6.34 6.37
C TRP A 29 -11.01 6.52 7.52
N TYR A 30 -11.21 7.57 8.31
CA TYR A 30 -10.28 8.00 9.37
C TYR A 30 -10.28 7.08 10.61
N ASP A 31 -11.31 6.25 10.79
CA ASP A 31 -11.54 5.39 11.95
C ASP A 31 -11.08 3.94 11.73
N ILE A 32 -10.28 3.70 10.69
CA ILE A 32 -9.73 2.37 10.39
C ILE A 32 -8.71 1.95 11.46
N SER A 33 -8.89 0.75 12.02
CA SER A 33 -8.06 0.20 13.11
C SER A 33 -7.16 -0.96 12.69
N ILE A 34 -7.18 -1.35 11.41
CA ILE A 34 -6.33 -2.39 10.84
C ILE A 34 -5.11 -1.78 10.14
N PRO A 35 -3.95 -2.47 10.12
CA PRO A 35 -2.80 -1.97 9.40
C PRO A 35 -3.05 -1.97 7.89
N ILE A 36 -2.64 -0.90 7.24
CA ILE A 36 -2.67 -0.75 5.78
C ILE A 36 -1.25 -0.86 5.26
N TYR A 37 -1.05 -1.70 4.24
CA TYR A 37 0.20 -1.87 3.53
C TYR A 37 0.06 -1.38 2.09
N LEU A 38 0.99 -0.53 1.67
CA LEU A 38 1.12 -0.07 0.29
C LEU A 38 2.24 -0.88 -0.38
N SER A 39 1.88 -1.76 -1.32
CA SER A 39 2.88 -2.52 -2.08
C SER A 39 3.62 -1.58 -3.03
N THR A 40 4.95 -1.64 -3.03
CA THR A 40 5.85 -0.88 -3.88
C THR A 40 6.98 -1.78 -4.38
N ASN A 41 7.72 -1.37 -5.41
CA ASN A 41 8.85 -2.17 -5.87
C ASN A 41 10.10 -1.87 -5.02
N PHE A 42 10.65 -0.67 -5.20
CA PHE A 42 11.89 -0.24 -4.55
C PHE A 42 11.71 1.05 -3.76
N LYS A 43 10.72 1.88 -4.09
CA LYS A 43 10.50 3.14 -3.40
C LYS A 43 9.82 2.92 -2.05
N LYS A 44 10.12 3.79 -1.10
CA LYS A 44 9.46 3.85 0.20
C LYS A 44 8.62 5.11 0.26
N PHE A 45 7.32 4.95 0.45
CA PHE A 45 6.41 6.07 0.65
C PHE A 45 6.54 6.60 2.08
N LYS A 46 6.76 7.91 2.22
CA LYS A 46 6.79 8.59 3.53
C LYS A 46 5.35 8.94 3.92
N SER A 47 4.64 7.92 4.38
CA SER A 47 3.24 7.96 4.81
C SER A 47 3.15 8.11 6.32
N GLU A 48 2.06 8.71 6.80
CA GLU A 48 1.64 8.65 8.21
C GLU A 48 0.71 7.45 8.46
N SER A 49 -0.10 7.07 7.47
CA SER A 49 -1.16 6.05 7.61
C SER A 49 -0.85 4.70 6.96
N PHE A 50 0.02 4.65 5.92
CA PHE A 50 0.32 3.42 5.19
C PHE A 50 1.74 2.89 5.48
N ASN A 51 1.87 1.57 5.60
CA ASN A 51 3.16 0.90 5.71
C ASN A 51 3.67 0.51 4.32
N SER A 52 4.84 1.00 3.90
CA SER A 52 5.42 0.56 2.63
C SER A 52 5.86 -0.90 2.70
N LEU A 53 5.42 -1.71 1.73
CA LEU A 53 5.82 -3.10 1.54
C LEU A 53 6.59 -3.22 0.22
N GLN A 54 7.92 -3.17 0.29
CA GLN A 54 8.79 -3.20 -0.88
C GLN A 54 9.01 -4.65 -1.35
N ILE A 55 8.39 -5.02 -2.47
CA ILE A 55 8.42 -6.37 -3.02
C ILE A 55 9.50 -6.60 -4.09
N LYS A 56 10.28 -5.55 -4.40
CA LYS A 56 11.30 -5.52 -5.47
C LYS A 56 10.67 -5.75 -6.85
N ASP A 57 11.39 -6.41 -7.75
CA ASP A 57 10.94 -6.66 -9.12
C ASP A 57 9.67 -7.52 -9.15
N GLU A 58 8.78 -7.20 -10.08
CA GLU A 58 7.55 -7.95 -10.37
C GLU A 58 7.46 -8.25 -11.87
N VAL A 59 6.93 -9.42 -12.21
CA VAL A 59 6.72 -9.85 -13.60
C VAL A 59 5.34 -9.40 -14.11
N SER A 60 4.36 -9.33 -13.21
CA SER A 60 2.98 -8.98 -13.51
C SER A 60 2.24 -8.49 -12.26
N TRP A 61 1.04 -7.95 -12.44
CA TRP A 61 0.14 -7.61 -11.34
C TRP A 61 -0.16 -8.78 -10.41
N SER A 62 -0.30 -10.00 -10.94
CA SER A 62 -0.53 -11.19 -10.12
C SER A 62 0.71 -11.55 -9.28
N ASP A 63 1.91 -11.38 -9.85
CA ASP A 63 3.17 -11.57 -9.13
C ASP A 63 3.34 -10.54 -8.00
N ASN A 64 2.94 -9.28 -8.24
CA ASN A 64 2.88 -8.24 -7.20
C ASN A 64 2.00 -8.67 -6.02
N LEU A 65 0.77 -9.12 -6.31
CA LEU A 65 -0.16 -9.53 -5.28
C LEU A 65 0.36 -10.74 -4.50
N ILE A 66 0.88 -11.76 -5.17
CA ILE A 66 1.45 -12.95 -4.52
C ILE A 66 2.63 -12.59 -3.60
N LYS A 67 3.51 -11.67 -4.03
CA LYS A 67 4.65 -11.20 -3.22
C LYS A 67 4.25 -10.28 -2.06
N SER A 68 3.03 -9.75 -2.09
CA SER A 68 2.51 -8.83 -1.08
C SER A 68 1.70 -9.53 0.02
N LEU A 69 1.35 -10.81 -0.18
CA LEU A 69 0.70 -11.69 0.79
C LEU A 69 1.73 -12.36 1.71
#